data_AF-A0AAD8YJR4-F1
#
_entry.id   AF-A0AAD8YJR4-F1
#
_cell.length_a   1.000
_cell.length_b   1.000
_cell.length_c   1.000
_cell.angle_alpha   90.00
_cell.angle_beta   90.00
_cell.angle_gamma   90.00
#
_symmetry.space_group_name_H-M   'P 1'
#
loop_
_entity.id
_entity.type
_entity.pdbx_description
1 polymer ?
#
loop_
_entity_poly.entity_id
_entity_poly.type
_entity_poly.pdbx_seq_one_letter_code
_entity_poly.pdbx_strand_id
1 'polypeptide(L)'
;MMEERGNCHDINGWPQSLVGNDRFHGSNLNGVGVSSPLELTSSSSFSGLQAETEEKVKHYGCICWTSVIIRSDQELVEKLGCLPWDQEENSDDQCNIFPLEIKQDTPLRVLHRRSSDTRTRQILSLSARRINDHWIQLRMATSAGTYVKEFCHGDCGRTQPSISSLLGGRVDITELDCEGIEM
;
A
#
# COMPACT_ATOMS: atom_id res chain seq x y z
N MET A 1 26.27 20.55 30.46
CA MET A 1 27.09 19.52 29.80
C MET A 1 26.13 18.42 29.39
N MET A 2 25.44 18.64 28.27
CA MET A 2 24.55 17.66 27.65
C MET A 2 25.37 16.97 26.57
N GLU A 3 25.48 15.64 26.64
CA GLU A 3 26.03 14.82 25.57
C GLU A 3 25.12 14.93 24.35
N GLU A 4 25.66 15.49 23.27
CA GLU A 4 25.14 15.32 21.93
C GLU A 4 25.25 13.84 21.55
N ARG A 5 24.11 13.20 21.26
CA ARG A 5 24.08 11.96 20.48
C ARG A 5 23.07 12.08 19.37
N GLY A 6 23.62 12.17 18.16
CA GLY A 6 23.12 11.44 17.00
C GLY A 6 21.95 12.06 16.28
N ASN A 7 22.27 13.00 15.38
CA ASN A 7 21.50 13.35 14.20
C ASN A 7 20.96 12.07 13.52
N CYS A 8 19.65 11.88 13.49
CA CYS A 8 19.00 10.90 12.61
C CYS A 8 18.57 11.66 11.35
N HIS A 9 19.45 11.72 10.35
CA HIS A 9 19.10 12.14 9.01
C HIS A 9 18.79 10.92 8.13
N ASP A 10 17.69 11.09 7.39
CA ASP A 10 17.30 10.53 6.09
C ASP A 10 17.07 9.03 5.89
N ILE A 11 15.85 8.70 5.44
CA ILE A 11 15.52 7.68 4.43
C ILE A 11 14.12 7.94 3.80
N ASN A 12 14.07 8.25 2.51
CA ASN A 12 13.24 7.51 1.56
C ASN A 12 11.84 7.97 1.12
N GLY A 13 11.46 9.25 1.06
CA GLY A 13 10.27 9.71 0.28
C GLY A 13 8.89 9.10 0.60
N TRP A 14 8.77 8.16 1.53
CA TRP A 14 7.53 7.63 2.08
C TRP A 14 7.01 8.64 3.11
N PRO A 15 5.68 8.82 3.25
CA PRO A 15 5.17 9.57 4.39
C PRO A 15 5.76 8.90 5.62
N GLN A 16 6.56 9.65 6.41
CA GLN A 16 6.85 9.28 7.79
C GLN A 16 5.53 8.78 8.33
N SER A 17 5.50 7.61 8.97
CA SER A 17 4.28 7.16 9.64
C SER A 17 3.74 8.40 10.34
N LEU A 18 2.58 8.90 9.92
CA LEU A 18 2.01 10.14 10.48
C LEU A 18 1.77 10.00 12.00
N VAL A 19 2.00 8.80 12.52
CA VAL A 19 2.44 8.48 13.87
C VAL A 19 3.81 9.13 14.20
N GLY A 20 3.84 10.45 14.28
CA GLY A 20 4.91 11.14 15.02
C GLY A 20 4.95 10.61 16.45
N ASN A 21 6.13 10.65 17.08
CA ASN A 21 6.35 10.24 18.48
C ASN A 21 5.61 11.11 19.52
N ASP A 22 4.69 11.98 19.10
CA ASP A 22 4.09 13.01 19.92
C ASP A 22 2.55 12.91 19.96
N ARG A 23 2.07 12.53 21.14
CA ARG A 23 0.74 12.78 21.73
C ARG A 23 -0.45 12.01 21.13
N PHE A 24 -0.69 10.81 21.68
CA PHE A 24 -1.98 10.15 21.58
C PHE A 24 -3.01 10.83 22.49
N HIS A 25 -4.09 11.35 21.92
CA HIS A 25 -5.25 11.85 22.66
C HIS A 25 -6.22 10.69 22.96
N GLY A 26 -5.79 9.84 23.89
CA GLY A 26 -6.50 8.64 24.30
C GLY A 26 -6.22 7.42 23.42
N SER A 27 -6.21 6.26 24.04
CA SER A 27 -6.13 4.95 23.39
C SER A 27 -7.22 4.06 23.98
N ASN A 28 -8.00 3.38 23.15
CA ASN A 28 -8.84 2.30 23.67
C ASN A 28 -7.98 1.04 23.93
N LEU A 29 -8.53 0.06 24.66
CA LEU A 29 -7.85 -1.21 24.94
C LEU A 29 -7.48 -2.01 23.68
N ASN A 30 -8.03 -1.64 22.53
CA ASN A 30 -7.81 -2.28 21.23
C ASN A 30 -6.75 -1.55 20.38
N GLY A 31 -6.04 -0.57 20.94
CA GLY A 31 -4.94 0.12 20.26
C GLY A 31 -5.36 1.20 19.25
N VAL A 32 -6.61 1.65 19.25
CA VAL A 32 -7.05 2.80 18.44
C VAL A 32 -6.80 4.08 19.22
N GLY A 33 -6.06 5.01 18.62
CA GLY A 33 -5.79 6.34 19.16
C GLY A 33 -6.02 7.45 18.14
N VAL A 34 -6.18 8.67 18.64
CA VAL A 34 -6.26 9.89 17.82
C VAL A 34 -4.95 10.65 17.96
N SER A 35 -4.28 10.95 16.86
CA SER A 35 -2.98 11.63 16.82
C SER A 35 -3.05 13.12 17.16
N SER A 36 -4.24 13.72 17.06
CA SER A 36 -4.49 15.12 17.41
C SER A 36 -5.68 15.27 18.36
N PRO A 37 -5.79 16.38 19.11
CA PRO A 37 -7.01 16.69 19.85
C PRO A 37 -8.22 16.73 18.90
N LEU A 38 -9.36 16.23 19.37
CA LEU A 38 -10.62 16.41 18.65
C LEU A 38 -11.02 17.89 18.72
N GLU A 39 -11.21 18.49 17.55
CA GLU A 39 -11.69 19.87 17.41
C GLU A 39 -13.13 19.88 16.91
N LEU A 40 -13.94 20.80 17.47
CA LEU A 40 -15.27 21.04 16.94
C LEU A 40 -15.14 21.69 15.56
N THR A 41 -15.79 21.10 14.57
CA THR A 41 -15.78 21.60 13.20
C THR A 41 -17.19 21.83 12.66
N SER A 42 -17.29 22.67 11.64
CA SER A 42 -18.54 22.93 10.93
C SER A 42 -19.00 21.71 10.12
N SER A 43 -20.31 21.58 9.89
CA SER A 43 -20.86 20.48 9.10
C SER A 43 -20.37 20.47 7.64
N SER A 44 -19.92 21.60 7.10
CA SER A 44 -19.33 21.67 5.75
C SER A 44 -18.02 20.90 5.64
N SER A 45 -17.28 20.68 6.73
CA SER A 45 -16.07 19.86 6.72
C SER A 45 -16.35 18.39 6.37
N PHE A 46 -17.55 17.90 6.65
CA PHE A 46 -17.97 16.56 6.24
C PHE A 46 -18.04 16.44 4.72
N SER A 47 -18.53 17.48 4.03
CA SER A 47 -18.60 17.51 2.56
C SER A 47 -17.21 17.45 1.92
N GLY A 48 -16.21 18.12 2.53
CA GLY A 48 -14.81 18.05 2.08
C GLY A 48 -14.25 16.63 2.17
N LEU A 49 -14.45 15.95 3.30
CA LEU A 49 -14.04 14.56 3.48
C LEU A 49 -14.64 13.63 2.42
N GLN A 50 -15.89 13.87 2.03
CA GLN A 50 -16.58 13.07 1.02
C GLN A 50 -16.11 13.38 -0.40
N ALA A 51 -15.99 14.66 -0.76
CA ALA A 51 -15.58 15.08 -2.11
C ALA A 51 -14.19 14.58 -2.48
N GLU A 52 -13.26 14.58 -1.51
CA GLU A 52 -11.89 14.14 -1.72
C GLU A 52 -11.72 12.62 -1.63
N THR A 53 -12.78 11.84 -1.36
CA THR A 53 -12.66 10.37 -1.20
C THR A 53 -12.24 9.67 -2.48
N GLU A 54 -12.53 10.26 -3.64
CA GLU A 54 -12.34 9.64 -4.96
C GLU A 54 -10.97 9.94 -5.60
N GLU A 55 -10.21 10.90 -5.08
CA GLU A 55 -8.93 11.35 -5.67
C GLU A 55 -7.72 11.06 -4.77
N LYS A 56 -7.93 10.72 -3.50
CA LYS A 56 -6.86 10.45 -2.54
C LYS A 56 -5.95 9.28 -2.94
N VAL A 57 -4.64 9.53 -2.82
CA VAL A 57 -3.63 8.48 -2.87
C VAL A 57 -3.59 7.77 -1.51
N LYS A 58 -3.56 6.45 -1.55
CA LYS A 58 -3.49 5.62 -0.34
C LYS A 58 -2.25 4.75 -0.37
N HIS A 59 -1.54 4.75 0.75
CA HIS A 59 -0.34 3.95 0.96
C HIS A 59 -0.68 2.71 1.78
N TYR A 60 -0.19 1.57 1.31
CA TYR A 60 -0.44 0.28 1.92
C TYR A 60 0.85 -0.51 2.09
N GLY A 61 0.98 -1.14 3.24
CA GLY A 61 1.96 -2.19 3.50
C GLY A 61 1.25 -3.54 3.58
N CYS A 62 1.80 -4.59 2.97
CA CYS A 62 1.25 -5.92 3.12
C CYS A 62 2.30 -7.03 3.16
N ILE A 63 1.92 -8.12 3.82
CA ILE A 63 2.67 -9.38 3.86
C ILE A 63 1.92 -10.40 3.02
N CYS A 64 2.63 -10.99 2.06
CA CYS A 64 2.07 -11.95 1.14
C CYS A 64 2.87 -13.27 1.17
N TRP A 65 2.14 -14.38 1.12
CA TRP A 65 2.70 -15.68 0.77
C TRP A 65 2.64 -15.87 -0.74
N THR A 66 3.66 -16.49 -1.32
CA THR A 66 3.70 -16.86 -2.74
C THR A 66 4.11 -18.32 -2.92
N SER A 67 3.46 -19.00 -3.86
CA SER A 67 3.83 -20.35 -4.30
C SER A 67 5.13 -20.37 -5.11
N VAL A 68 5.56 -19.22 -5.62
CA VAL A 68 6.80 -19.06 -6.38
C VAL A 68 7.95 -18.87 -5.42
N ILE A 69 8.98 -19.71 -5.49
CA ILE A 69 10.19 -19.53 -4.69
C ILE A 69 10.93 -18.28 -5.18
N ILE A 70 11.16 -17.35 -4.27
CA ILE A 70 11.94 -16.13 -4.48
C ILE A 70 13.32 -16.34 -3.84
N ARG A 71 14.39 -16.28 -4.61
CA ARG A 71 15.75 -16.56 -4.12
C ARG A 71 16.51 -15.31 -3.67
N SER A 72 16.15 -14.15 -4.20
CA SER A 72 16.77 -12.87 -3.85
C SER A 72 15.81 -11.68 -4.02
N ASP A 73 16.12 -10.55 -3.40
CA ASP A 73 15.39 -9.29 -3.62
C ASP A 73 15.48 -8.83 -5.07
N GLN A 74 16.64 -9.01 -5.71
CA GLN A 74 16.83 -8.68 -7.12
C GLN A 74 15.87 -9.47 -8.02
N GLU A 75 15.73 -10.78 -7.80
CA GLU A 75 14.79 -11.62 -8.54
C GLU A 75 13.34 -11.15 -8.35
N LEU A 76 12.98 -10.77 -7.11
CA LEU A 76 11.65 -10.27 -6.79
C LEU A 76 11.34 -8.97 -7.51
N VAL A 77 12.25 -8.01 -7.42
CA VAL A 77 12.13 -6.69 -8.03
C VAL A 77 12.03 -6.79 -9.56
N GLU A 78 12.86 -7.62 -10.19
CA GLU A 78 12.81 -7.86 -11.63
C GLU A 78 11.49 -8.51 -12.07
N LYS A 79 11.00 -9.52 -11.32
CA LYS A 79 9.71 -10.17 -11.64
C LYS A 79 8.52 -9.25 -11.49
N LEU A 80 8.54 -8.35 -10.50
CA LEU A 80 7.46 -7.41 -10.26
C LEU A 80 7.59 -6.14 -11.10
N GLY A 81 8.76 -5.88 -11.67
CA GLY A 81 9.07 -4.62 -12.34
C GLY A 81 8.91 -3.43 -11.40
N CYS A 82 9.31 -3.56 -10.14
CA CYS A 82 9.04 -2.57 -9.10
C CYS A 82 10.34 -1.91 -8.60
N LEU A 83 10.24 -1.08 -7.56
CA LEU A 83 11.41 -0.50 -6.92
C LEU A 83 11.97 -1.43 -5.83
N PRO A 84 13.28 -1.42 -5.57
CA PRO A 84 13.86 -2.02 -4.37
C PRO A 84 13.28 -1.37 -3.10
N TRP A 85 13.21 -2.13 -2.01
CA TRP A 85 12.60 -1.67 -0.75
C TRP A 85 13.23 -0.42 -0.14
N ASP A 86 14.56 -0.27 -0.26
CA ASP A 86 15.33 0.80 0.37
C ASP A 86 15.75 1.91 -0.60
N GLN A 87 15.21 1.94 -1.82
CA GLN A 87 15.53 2.97 -2.81
C GLN A 87 14.38 3.94 -3.02
N GLU A 88 14.72 5.23 -3.10
CA GLU A 88 13.79 6.28 -3.53
C GLU A 88 13.45 6.16 -5.01
N GLU A 89 12.28 6.68 -5.39
CA GLU A 89 11.86 6.80 -6.79
C GLU A 89 12.87 7.66 -7.56
N ASN A 90 13.84 7.03 -8.23
CA ASN A 90 14.67 7.69 -9.21
C ASN A 90 14.04 7.53 -10.59
N SER A 91 13.97 8.62 -11.35
CA SER A 91 13.27 8.70 -12.63
C SER A 91 13.83 7.81 -13.76
N ASP A 92 14.92 7.07 -13.53
CA ASP A 92 15.70 6.38 -14.58
C ASP A 92 15.88 4.86 -14.32
N ASP A 93 15.10 4.28 -13.39
CA ASP A 93 15.14 2.84 -13.13
C ASP A 93 14.50 2.03 -14.26
N GLN A 94 15.34 1.42 -15.09
CA GLN A 94 14.96 0.71 -16.31
C GLN A 94 13.97 -0.46 -16.11
N CYS A 95 13.85 -1.01 -14.89
CA CYS A 95 12.97 -2.13 -14.57
C CYS A 95 11.61 -1.72 -13.97
N ASN A 96 11.38 -0.43 -13.70
CA ASN A 96 10.15 0.03 -13.05
C ASN A 96 8.99 0.16 -14.06
N ILE A 97 7.94 -0.64 -13.90
CA ILE A 97 6.73 -0.62 -14.74
C ILE A 97 5.61 0.24 -14.15
N PHE A 98 5.85 0.88 -13.01
CA PHE A 98 4.88 1.72 -12.31
C PHE A 98 5.06 3.20 -12.74
N PRO A 99 3.96 3.97 -12.89
CA PRO A 99 2.58 3.65 -12.53
C PRO A 99 1.93 2.59 -13.45
N LEU A 100 1.24 1.63 -12.85
CA LEU A 100 0.63 0.48 -13.53
C LEU A 100 -0.90 0.59 -13.51
N GLU A 101 -1.48 0.63 -14.71
CA GLU A 101 -2.93 0.52 -14.87
C GLU A 101 -3.39 -0.94 -14.66
N ILE A 102 -4.43 -1.12 -13.84
CA ILE A 102 -5.06 -2.41 -13.57
C ILE A 102 -6.56 -2.34 -13.82
N LYS A 103 -7.14 -3.47 -14.23
CA LYS A 103 -8.59 -3.66 -14.34
C LYS A 103 -9.05 -4.56 -13.22
N GLN A 104 -9.95 -4.06 -12.38
CA GLN A 104 -10.52 -4.80 -11.27
C GLN A 104 -12.03 -4.94 -11.45
N ASP A 105 -12.50 -6.17 -11.58
CA ASP A 105 -13.92 -6.43 -11.37
C ASP A 105 -14.27 -6.21 -9.90
N THR A 106 -15.54 -5.90 -9.62
CA THR A 106 -16.07 -5.91 -8.25
C THR A 106 -15.69 -7.25 -7.58
N PRO A 107 -14.92 -7.21 -6.46
CA PRO A 107 -14.41 -8.42 -5.84
C PRO A 107 -15.49 -9.41 -5.44
N LEU A 108 -15.21 -10.71 -5.56
CA LEU A 108 -16.17 -11.76 -5.20
C LEU A 108 -16.74 -11.57 -3.78
N ARG A 109 -15.87 -11.22 -2.83
CA ARG A 109 -16.24 -11.01 -1.41
C ARG A 109 -17.18 -9.83 -1.16
N VAL A 110 -17.38 -8.93 -2.13
CA VAL A 110 -18.29 -7.77 -2.00
C VAL A 110 -19.43 -7.76 -3.02
N LEU A 111 -19.49 -8.74 -3.93
CA LEU A 111 -20.54 -8.84 -4.95
C LEU A 111 -21.96 -8.90 -4.36
N HIS A 112 -22.13 -9.39 -3.14
CA HIS A 112 -23.43 -9.40 -2.46
C HIS A 112 -23.93 -7.99 -2.05
N ARG A 113 -23.04 -6.99 -2.04
CA ARG A 113 -23.36 -5.60 -1.63
C ARG A 113 -23.17 -4.58 -2.75
N ARG A 114 -22.48 -4.94 -3.82
CA ARG A 114 -22.09 -4.03 -4.91
C ARG A 114 -22.43 -4.68 -6.24
N SER A 115 -22.89 -3.87 -7.20
CA SER A 115 -23.09 -4.33 -8.56
C SER A 115 -21.76 -4.82 -9.15
N SER A 116 -21.84 -5.88 -9.96
CA SER A 116 -20.70 -6.35 -10.74
C SER A 116 -20.37 -5.30 -11.80
N ASP A 117 -19.12 -4.85 -11.82
CA ASP A 117 -18.63 -3.80 -12.70
C ASP A 117 -17.09 -3.89 -12.74
N THR A 118 -16.49 -3.55 -13.88
CA THR A 118 -15.04 -3.58 -14.08
C THR A 118 -14.51 -2.16 -14.07
N ARG A 119 -13.56 -1.88 -13.19
CA ARG A 119 -13.03 -0.54 -13.00
C ARG A 119 -11.53 -0.50 -13.26
N THR A 120 -11.13 0.48 -14.04
CA THR A 120 -9.72 0.83 -14.20
C THR A 120 -9.23 1.54 -12.94
N ARG A 121 -8.10 1.07 -12.40
CA ARG A 121 -7.40 1.62 -11.24
C ARG A 121 -5.92 1.73 -11.56
N GLN A 122 -5.19 2.47 -10.75
CA GLN A 122 -3.74 2.58 -10.87
C GLN A 122 -3.05 2.21 -9.57
N ILE A 123 -2.00 1.42 -9.70
CA ILE A 123 -0.94 1.28 -8.70
C ILE A 123 0.12 2.30 -9.08
N LEU A 124 0.29 3.33 -8.27
CA LEU A 124 1.14 4.47 -8.60
C LEU A 124 2.61 4.11 -8.43
N SER A 125 2.92 3.39 -7.34
CA SER A 125 4.25 2.85 -7.10
C SER A 125 4.16 1.55 -6.30
N LEU A 126 5.21 0.73 -6.42
CA LEU A 126 5.36 -0.52 -5.70
C LEU A 126 6.84 -0.68 -5.31
N SER A 127 7.08 -1.04 -4.06
CA SER A 127 8.38 -1.49 -3.56
C SER A 127 8.21 -2.86 -2.93
N ALA A 128 9.21 -3.72 -3.08
CA ALA A 128 9.15 -5.09 -2.58
C ALA A 128 10.45 -5.52 -1.91
N ARG A 129 10.33 -6.34 -0.86
CA ARG A 129 11.43 -7.12 -0.31
C ARG A 129 11.01 -8.56 -0.02
N ARG A 130 11.98 -9.45 -0.15
CA ARG A 130 11.88 -10.84 0.27
C ARG A 130 12.05 -10.93 1.78
N ILE A 131 11.20 -11.72 2.42
CA ILE A 131 11.37 -12.14 3.82
C ILE A 131 12.08 -13.50 3.86
N ASN A 132 11.56 -14.45 3.07
CA ASN A 132 12.17 -15.76 2.84
C ASN A 132 11.67 -16.33 1.49
N ASP A 133 11.91 -17.62 1.22
CA ASP A 133 11.61 -18.28 -0.05
C ASP A 133 10.16 -18.09 -0.54
N HIS A 134 9.19 -18.03 0.38
CA HIS A 134 7.77 -17.96 0.06
C HIS A 134 7.05 -16.73 0.61
N TRP A 135 7.76 -15.86 1.30
CA TRP A 135 7.16 -14.71 1.97
C TRP A 135 7.81 -13.42 1.48
N ILE A 136 6.95 -12.50 1.04
CA ILE A 136 7.35 -11.19 0.54
C ILE A 136 6.60 -10.10 1.29
N GLN A 137 7.23 -8.94 1.39
CA GLN A 137 6.60 -7.72 1.87
C GLN A 137 6.52 -6.73 0.72
N LEU A 138 5.36 -6.09 0.60
CA LEU A 138 5.08 -5.10 -0.42
C LEU A 138 4.70 -3.78 0.25
N ARG A 139 5.08 -2.69 -0.41
CA ARG A 139 4.59 -1.35 -0.12
C ARG A 139 4.14 -0.70 -1.41
N MET A 140 2.98 -0.05 -1.39
CA MET A 140 2.42 0.52 -2.61
C MET A 140 1.63 1.79 -2.35
N ALA A 141 1.69 2.71 -3.30
CA ALA A 141 0.76 3.82 -3.42
C ALA A 141 -0.29 3.47 -4.49
N THR A 142 -1.57 3.78 -4.22
CA THR A 142 -2.67 3.43 -5.12
C THR A 142 -3.66 4.56 -5.29
N SER A 143 -4.31 4.60 -6.45
CA SER A 143 -5.50 5.43 -6.68
C SER A 143 -6.65 5.05 -5.74
N ALA A 144 -7.54 5.99 -5.45
CA ALA A 144 -8.68 5.74 -4.57
C ALA A 144 -9.58 4.59 -5.05
N GLY A 145 -10.13 3.84 -4.08
CA GLY A 145 -11.03 2.73 -4.37
C GLY A 145 -10.37 1.50 -4.99
N THR A 146 -9.04 1.40 -4.94
CA THR A 146 -8.30 0.19 -5.34
C THR A 146 -8.50 -0.94 -4.33
N TYR A 147 -8.80 -2.13 -4.83
CA TYR A 147 -8.95 -3.33 -4.02
C TYR A 147 -7.60 -4.04 -3.86
N VAL A 148 -6.82 -3.64 -2.85
CA VAL A 148 -5.43 -4.09 -2.65
C VAL A 148 -5.31 -5.60 -2.46
N LYS A 149 -6.22 -6.23 -1.72
CA LYS A 149 -6.21 -7.69 -1.52
C LYS A 149 -6.28 -8.39 -2.88
N GLU A 150 -7.25 -7.97 -3.68
CA GLU A 150 -7.50 -8.52 -5.00
C GLU A 150 -6.37 -8.20 -6.00
N PHE A 151 -5.68 -7.05 -5.88
CA PHE A 151 -4.44 -6.79 -6.61
C PHE A 151 -3.31 -7.76 -6.20
N CYS A 152 -3.24 -8.20 -4.95
CA CYS A 152 -2.24 -9.19 -4.52
C CYS A 152 -2.56 -10.59 -5.07
N HIS A 153 -3.73 -11.14 -4.73
CA HIS A 153 -4.06 -12.56 -5.05
C HIS A 153 -4.74 -12.77 -6.41
N GLY A 154 -5.18 -11.71 -7.10
CA GLY A 154 -5.79 -11.74 -8.44
C GLY A 154 -7.27 -12.11 -8.49
N ASP A 155 -7.90 -12.40 -7.34
CA ASP A 155 -9.32 -12.76 -7.19
C ASP A 155 -9.83 -13.76 -8.25
N CYS A 156 -9.11 -14.89 -8.40
CA CYS A 156 -9.40 -15.91 -9.42
C CYS A 156 -9.43 -15.37 -10.86
N GLY A 157 -8.58 -14.40 -11.18
CA GLY A 157 -8.51 -13.79 -12.50
C GLY A 157 -9.51 -12.65 -12.70
N ARG A 158 -10.01 -12.03 -11.65
CA ARG A 158 -10.88 -10.84 -11.71
C ARG A 158 -10.14 -9.52 -11.56
N THR A 159 -8.84 -9.57 -11.23
CA THR A 159 -7.93 -8.41 -11.29
C THR A 159 -6.78 -8.72 -12.25
N GLN A 160 -6.54 -7.83 -13.22
CA GLN A 160 -5.42 -7.93 -14.16
C GLN A 160 -4.79 -6.57 -14.48
N PRO A 161 -3.45 -6.45 -14.47
CA PRO A 161 -2.52 -7.38 -13.81
C PRO A 161 -2.72 -7.40 -12.27
N SER A 162 -2.14 -8.42 -11.64
CA SER A 162 -2.09 -8.66 -10.19
C SER A 162 -0.69 -9.16 -9.80
N ILE A 163 -0.30 -9.08 -8.52
CA ILE A 163 0.98 -9.64 -8.03
C ILE A 163 1.08 -11.13 -8.36
N SER A 164 -0.01 -11.88 -8.18
CA SER A 164 -0.15 -13.29 -8.59
C SER A 164 0.22 -13.52 -10.07
N SER A 165 -0.36 -12.72 -10.98
CA SER A 165 -0.05 -12.83 -12.41
C SER A 165 1.36 -12.35 -12.77
N LEU A 166 1.89 -11.33 -12.07
CA LEU A 166 3.23 -10.79 -12.29
C LEU A 166 4.31 -11.80 -11.86
N LEU A 167 4.14 -12.46 -10.71
CA LEU A 167 5.05 -13.50 -10.24
C LEU A 167 4.89 -14.83 -11.00
N GLY A 168 3.78 -15.02 -11.72
CA GLY A 168 3.49 -16.24 -12.45
C GLY A 168 3.06 -17.41 -11.55
N GLY A 169 2.46 -17.13 -10.39
CA GLY A 169 2.00 -18.16 -9.47
C GLY A 169 1.05 -17.63 -8.39
N ARG A 170 0.45 -18.54 -7.63
CA ARG A 170 -0.52 -18.17 -6.57
C ARG A 170 0.16 -17.29 -5.52
N VAL A 171 -0.51 -16.19 -5.19
CA VAL A 171 -0.19 -15.29 -4.08
C VAL A 171 -1.40 -15.20 -3.16
N ASP A 172 -1.15 -15.11 -1.86
CA ASP A 172 -2.18 -14.87 -0.84
C ASP A 172 -1.71 -13.77 0.12
N ILE A 173 -2.64 -12.97 0.64
CA ILE A 173 -2.34 -11.83 1.50
C ILE A 173 -2.74 -12.15 2.95
N THR A 174 -1.80 -12.04 3.88
CA THR A 174 -2.04 -12.36 5.29
C THR A 174 -2.21 -11.12 6.15
N GLU A 175 -1.48 -10.06 5.83
CA GLU A 175 -1.51 -8.79 6.55
C GLU A 175 -1.65 -7.65 5.56
N LEU A 176 -2.41 -6.62 5.95
CA LEU A 176 -2.64 -5.42 5.15
C LEU A 176 -2.85 -4.24 6.08
N ASP A 177 -1.94 -3.29 6.02
CA ASP A 177 -1.98 -2.04 6.78
C ASP A 177 -2.19 -0.86 5.84
N CYS A 178 -3.02 0.09 6.28
CA CYS A 178 -3.14 1.40 5.64
C CYS A 178 -2.09 2.32 6.30
N GLU A 179 -0.96 2.52 5.63
CA GLU A 179 0.18 3.26 6.17
C GLU A 179 0.00 4.78 6.07
N GLY A 180 -0.83 5.26 5.13
CA GLY A 180 -1.07 6.69 4.96
C GLY A 180 -2.16 7.02 3.93
N ILE A 181 -2.64 8.26 3.99
CA ILE A 181 -3.55 8.85 3.03
C ILE A 181 -2.97 10.22 2.66
N GLU A 182 -2.66 10.42 1.39
CA GLU A 182 -2.23 11.69 0.84
C GLU A 182 -3.44 12.37 0.17
N MET A 183 -3.61 13.66 0.46
CA MET A 183 -4.74 14.48 0.01
C MET A 183 -4.44 15.20 -1.28
#